data_AF-A9KVY1-F1
#
_entry.id   AF-A9KVY1-F1
#
_cell.length_a   1.000
_cell.length_b   1.000
_cell.length_c   1.000
_cell.angle_alpha   90.00
_cell.angle_beta   90.00
_cell.angle_gamma   90.00
#
_symmetry.space_group_name_H-M   'P 1'
#
loop_
_entity.id
_entity.type
_entity.pdbx_description
1 polymer ?
#
loop_
_entity_poly.entity_id
_entity_poly.type
_entity_poly.pdbx_seq_one_letter_code
_entity_poly.pdbx_strand_id
1 'polypeptide(L)'
;MSNNNYLNSWDGNLLFHMNDDYTPRCDFNRMLYKGCPNTKYIQQGNTVEYAHRYEIIFQFKERFEEKMKEGCSHATLSLSYIKLMSFLKWCDTREIEAFSKQSLEAYMAYQFERVRLGLLKATSYSQIITKMGKIFNDYLDYPSDWLIAIPTIRRGDNEPFEVVFRNLCHFSIIKEKGMTHE
;
A
#
# COMPACT_ATOMS: atom_id res chain seq x y z
N MET A 1 -24.26 25.65 13.44
CA MET A 1 -22.83 25.68 13.81
C MET A 1 -22.34 24.25 13.79
N SER A 2 -21.66 23.84 12.71
CA SER A 2 -21.10 22.50 12.54
C SER A 2 -19.62 22.52 12.91
N ASN A 3 -19.26 21.63 13.83
CA ASN A 3 -17.98 21.58 14.53
C ASN A 3 -16.90 20.92 13.65
N ASN A 4 -16.34 21.67 12.69
CA ASN A 4 -15.35 21.15 11.71
C ASN A 4 -13.87 21.20 12.17
N ASN A 5 -13.60 21.27 13.48
CA ASN A 5 -12.25 21.52 14.01
C ASN A 5 -11.48 20.30 14.55
N TYR A 6 -11.94 19.05 14.36
CA TYR A 6 -11.36 17.89 15.07
C TYR A 6 -10.28 17.08 14.33
N LEU A 7 -9.88 17.42 13.11
CA LEU A 7 -8.94 16.58 12.33
C LEU A 7 -7.55 17.19 12.07
N ASN A 8 -7.21 18.33 12.69
CA ASN A 8 -5.92 19.02 12.47
C ASN A 8 -4.85 18.73 13.53
N SER A 9 -5.08 17.81 14.47
CA SER A 9 -4.09 17.52 15.51
C SER A 9 -3.23 16.33 15.10
N TRP A 10 -1.98 16.61 14.73
CA TRP A 10 -0.92 15.59 14.71
C TRP A 10 -0.90 14.86 16.06
N ASP A 11 -0.96 13.53 16.04
CA ASP A 11 -0.98 12.68 17.23
C ASP A 11 0.38 11.98 17.41
N GLY A 12 1.01 12.20 18.57
CA GLY A 12 2.27 11.56 18.93
C GLY A 12 2.16 10.04 19.05
N ASN A 13 0.98 9.48 19.34
CA ASN A 13 0.76 8.03 19.43
C ASN A 13 0.81 7.33 18.07
N LEU A 14 0.74 8.09 16.99
CA LEU A 14 0.88 7.63 15.62
C LEU A 14 2.33 7.74 15.12
N LEU A 15 3.28 8.15 15.96
CA LEU A 15 4.70 8.24 15.63
C LEU A 15 5.50 7.14 16.34
N PHE A 16 6.20 6.31 15.56
CA PHE A 16 7.14 5.31 16.07
C PHE A 16 8.58 5.68 15.70
N HIS A 17 9.48 5.63 16.69
CA HIS A 17 10.91 5.77 16.48
C HIS A 17 11.52 4.40 16.21
N MET A 18 12.26 4.30 15.12
CA MET A 18 12.86 3.06 14.67
C MET A 18 14.36 3.08 14.88
N ASN A 19 14.92 1.96 15.34
CA ASN A 19 16.36 1.75 15.37
C ASN A 19 16.82 1.18 14.02
N ASP A 20 16.51 1.90 12.94
CA ASP A 20 16.83 1.56 11.55
C ASP A 20 17.38 2.82 10.85
N ASP A 21 18.51 2.67 10.16
CA ASP A 21 19.23 3.79 9.54
C ASP A 21 18.45 4.41 8.36
N TYR A 22 17.60 3.61 7.70
CA TYR A 22 16.90 4.04 6.49
C TYR A 22 15.61 4.79 6.80
N THR A 23 14.84 4.31 7.78
CA THR A 23 13.56 4.92 8.17
C THR A 23 13.52 5.10 9.67
N PRO A 24 14.20 6.13 10.22
CA PRO A 24 14.30 6.32 11.66
C PRO A 24 12.95 6.63 12.32
N ARG A 25 11.91 6.94 11.52
CA ARG A 25 10.57 7.28 12.00
C ARG A 25 9.48 6.73 11.08
N CYS A 26 8.52 6.03 11.66
CA CYS A 26 7.25 5.67 11.01
C CYS A 26 6.14 6.58 11.56
N ASP A 27 5.69 7.55 10.76
CA ASP A 27 4.68 8.53 11.17
C ASP A 27 3.35 8.27 10.45
N PHE A 28 2.46 7.58 11.14
CA PHE A 28 1.17 7.12 10.62
C PHE A 28 0.19 8.29 10.46
N ASN A 29 0.41 9.45 11.10
CA ASN A 29 -0.38 10.67 10.82
C ASN A 29 -0.37 10.99 9.33
N ARG A 30 0.76 10.76 8.66
CA ARG A 30 0.91 11.01 7.23
C ARG A 30 -0.04 10.18 6.40
N MET A 31 -0.34 8.96 6.83
CA MET A 31 -1.26 8.07 6.11
C MET A 31 -2.71 8.50 6.26
N LEU A 32 -3.06 9.41 7.16
CA LEU A 32 -4.45 9.89 7.32
C LEU A 32 -4.87 10.90 6.24
N TYR A 33 -3.91 11.47 5.51
CA TYR A 33 -4.15 12.52 4.51
C TYR A 33 -3.78 12.04 3.10
N LYS A 34 -4.44 12.60 2.08
CA LYS A 34 -4.15 12.31 0.68
C LYS A 34 -2.72 12.72 0.31
N GLY A 35 -2.05 11.90 -0.48
CA GLY A 35 -0.67 12.09 -0.94
C GLY A 35 0.39 11.83 0.13
N CYS A 36 -0.02 11.46 1.34
CA CYS A 36 0.85 11.22 2.49
C CYS A 36 1.91 12.32 2.71
N PRO A 37 1.47 13.57 3.02
CA PRO A 37 2.33 14.73 3.18
C PRO A 37 3.41 14.47 4.23
N ASN A 38 4.49 15.24 4.19
CA ASN A 38 5.56 15.08 5.15
C ASN A 38 5.13 15.57 6.56
N THR A 39 5.75 15.01 7.61
CA THR A 39 5.42 15.34 9.00
C THR A 39 5.48 16.83 9.31
N LYS A 40 6.54 17.51 8.86
CA LYS A 40 6.72 18.95 9.11
C LYS A 40 5.59 19.78 8.48
N TYR A 41 5.14 19.39 7.29
CA TYR A 41 4.05 20.06 6.58
C TYR A 41 2.75 19.98 7.37
N ILE A 42 2.44 18.81 7.94
CA ILE A 42 1.27 18.62 8.83
C ILE A 42 1.45 19.45 10.12
N GLN A 43 2.60 19.36 10.77
CA GLN A 43 2.87 20.04 12.05
C GLN A 43 2.86 21.58 11.95
N GLN A 44 3.16 22.13 10.78
CA GLN A 44 3.08 23.57 10.52
C GLN A 44 1.64 24.07 10.32
N GLY A 45 0.63 23.19 10.38
CA GLY A 45 -0.77 23.56 10.18
C GLY A 45 -1.12 23.90 8.74
N ASN A 46 -0.31 23.44 7.77
CA ASN A 46 -0.65 23.62 6.36
C ASN A 46 -1.93 22.84 6.01
N THR A 47 -2.67 23.34 5.03
CA THR A 47 -3.88 22.67 4.55
C THR A 47 -3.52 21.30 3.96
N VAL A 48 -4.19 20.27 4.48
CA VAL A 48 -4.08 18.88 4.05
C VAL A 48 -5.48 18.33 3.83
N GLU A 49 -5.64 17.48 2.81
CA GLU A 49 -6.91 16.81 2.54
C GLU A 49 -6.97 15.49 3.28
N TYR A 50 -8.03 15.27 4.06
CA TYR A 50 -8.23 14.03 4.78
C TYR A 50 -8.65 12.89 3.85
N ALA A 51 -8.07 11.70 4.05
CA ALA A 51 -8.28 10.56 3.16
C ALA A 51 -9.33 9.55 3.65
N HIS A 52 -10.04 9.85 4.76
CA HIS A 52 -11.14 9.03 5.27
C HIS A 52 -10.81 7.54 5.54
N ARG A 53 -9.54 7.25 5.87
CA ARG A 53 -9.03 5.88 6.08
C ARG A 53 -8.51 5.61 7.51
N TYR A 54 -8.96 6.41 8.48
CA TYR A 54 -8.44 6.35 9.85
C TYR A 54 -8.57 4.97 10.49
N GLU A 55 -9.73 4.32 10.40
CA GLU A 55 -9.98 3.01 11.03
C GLU A 55 -8.96 1.96 10.56
N ILE A 56 -8.72 1.89 9.24
CA ILE A 56 -7.78 0.94 8.64
C ILE A 56 -6.33 1.27 9.01
N ILE A 57 -5.95 2.56 9.01
CA ILE A 57 -4.60 2.98 9.43
C ILE A 57 -4.38 2.70 10.92
N PHE A 58 -5.40 2.86 11.74
CA PHE A 58 -5.34 2.57 13.16
C PHE A 58 -5.19 1.07 13.42
N GLN A 59 -5.98 0.22 12.76
CA GLN A 59 -5.80 -1.24 12.80
C GLN A 59 -4.37 -1.64 12.39
N PHE A 60 -3.87 -1.10 11.26
CA PHE A 60 -2.50 -1.35 10.81
C PHE A 60 -1.46 -0.94 11.86
N LYS A 61 -1.66 0.21 12.52
CA LYS A 61 -0.82 0.72 13.61
C LYS A 61 -0.83 -0.22 14.82
N GLU A 62 -2.00 -0.71 15.24
CA GLU A 62 -2.11 -1.62 16.38
C GLU A 62 -1.35 -2.92 16.12
N ARG A 63 -1.58 -3.55 14.97
CA ARG A 63 -0.84 -4.76 14.55
C ARG A 63 0.67 -4.52 14.40
N PHE A 64 1.05 -3.33 13.97
CA PHE A 64 2.45 -2.91 13.89
C PHE A 64 3.09 -2.84 15.28
N GLU A 65 2.41 -2.24 16.24
CA GLU A 65 2.88 -2.14 17.63
C GLU A 65 2.93 -3.52 18.32
N GLU A 66 1.93 -4.38 18.09
CA GLU A 66 1.93 -5.77 18.57
C GLU A 66 3.17 -6.52 18.07
N LYS A 67 3.41 -6.53 16.75
CA LYS A 67 4.58 -7.20 16.17
C LYS A 67 5.90 -6.62 16.64
N MET A 68 5.95 -5.31 16.94
CA MET A 68 7.12 -4.69 17.56
C MET A 68 7.38 -5.26 18.97
N LYS A 69 6.33 -5.37 19.79
CA LYS A 69 6.42 -5.97 21.14
C LYS A 69 6.81 -7.46 21.11
N GLU A 70 6.39 -8.18 20.07
CA GLU A 70 6.75 -9.58 19.81
C GLU A 70 8.20 -9.77 19.31
N GLY A 71 8.96 -8.69 19.10
CA GLY A 71 10.36 -8.75 18.69
C GLY A 71 10.60 -8.74 17.18
N CYS A 72 9.61 -8.34 16.37
CA CYS A 72 9.84 -8.11 14.93
C CYS A 72 10.88 -7.00 14.73
N SER A 73 11.83 -7.20 13.81
CA SER A 73 12.91 -6.24 13.62
C SER A 73 12.40 -4.90 13.08
N HIS A 74 13.01 -3.80 13.55
CA HIS A 74 12.67 -2.45 13.12
C HIS A 74 12.78 -2.26 11.60
N ALA A 75 13.76 -2.89 10.95
CA ALA A 75 13.88 -2.89 9.50
C ALA A 75 12.68 -3.55 8.81
N THR A 76 12.19 -4.68 9.33
CA THR A 76 11.02 -5.40 8.79
C THR A 76 9.76 -4.55 8.90
N LEU A 77 9.55 -3.93 10.05
CA LEU A 77 8.44 -3.03 10.34
C LEU A 77 8.47 -1.79 9.44
N SER A 78 9.62 -1.13 9.37
CA SER A 78 9.84 0.05 8.51
C SER A 78 9.54 -0.25 7.04
N LEU A 79 9.97 -1.42 6.55
CA LEU A 79 9.62 -1.86 5.20
C LEU A 79 8.11 -2.00 5.00
N SER A 80 7.37 -2.61 5.94
CA SER A 80 5.91 -2.69 5.85
C SER A 80 5.27 -1.31 5.79
N TYR A 81 5.69 -0.39 6.66
CA TYR A 81 5.23 1.00 6.66
C TYR A 81 5.50 1.71 5.31
N ILE A 82 6.72 1.59 4.77
CA ILE A 82 7.08 2.21 3.48
C ILE A 82 6.26 1.64 2.33
N LYS A 83 6.02 0.32 2.30
CA LYS A 83 5.23 -0.31 1.24
C LYS A 83 3.78 0.13 1.29
N LEU A 84 3.18 0.18 2.48
CA LEU A 84 1.82 0.71 2.63
C LEU A 84 1.74 2.17 2.21
N MET A 85 2.68 3.02 2.65
CA MET A 85 2.71 4.43 2.26
C MET A 85 2.85 4.61 0.74
N SER A 86 3.64 3.76 0.08
CA SER A 86 3.82 3.79 -1.38
C SER A 86 2.55 3.39 -2.13
N PHE A 87 1.83 2.38 -1.62
CA PHE A 87 0.53 1.97 -2.12
C PHE A 87 -0.50 3.10 -1.99
N LEU A 88 -0.63 3.70 -0.80
CA LEU A 88 -1.56 4.80 -0.55
C LEU A 88 -1.29 6.00 -1.46
N LYS A 89 -0.03 6.41 -1.59
CA LYS A 89 0.35 7.49 -2.52
C LYS A 89 -0.03 7.15 -3.96
N TRP A 90 0.18 5.91 -4.38
CA TRP A 90 -0.17 5.48 -5.74
C TRP A 90 -1.68 5.55 -5.98
N CYS A 91 -2.49 5.07 -5.03
CA CYS A 91 -3.94 5.19 -5.05
C CYS A 91 -4.39 6.65 -5.11
N ASP A 92 -3.86 7.50 -4.20
CA ASP A 92 -4.20 8.92 -4.11
C ASP A 92 -3.89 9.66 -5.41
N THR A 93 -2.73 9.39 -6.05
CA THR A 93 -2.36 10.03 -7.34
C THR A 93 -3.24 9.64 -8.52
N ARG A 94 -4.06 8.59 -8.38
CA ARG A 94 -4.95 8.06 -9.42
C ARG A 94 -6.41 8.16 -9.05
N GLU A 95 -6.72 8.79 -7.92
CA GLU A 95 -8.08 8.89 -7.38
C GLU A 95 -8.77 7.52 -7.23
N ILE A 96 -7.97 6.48 -6.92
CA ILE A 96 -8.48 5.13 -6.67
C ILE A 96 -8.69 4.96 -5.17
N GLU A 97 -9.85 4.43 -4.78
CA GLU A 97 -10.12 4.04 -3.41
C GLU A 97 -9.15 2.92 -2.97
N ALA A 98 -8.41 3.18 -1.89
CA ALA A 98 -7.46 2.21 -1.33
C ALA A 98 -8.17 1.07 -0.59
N PHE A 99 -7.44 -0.02 -0.33
CA PHE A 99 -7.89 -1.16 0.48
C PHE A 99 -9.05 -1.99 -0.10
N SER A 100 -9.25 -1.91 -1.42
CA SER A 100 -10.08 -2.85 -2.17
C SER A 100 -9.22 -3.88 -2.91
N LYS A 101 -9.79 -5.05 -3.22
CA LYS A 101 -9.13 -6.06 -4.06
C LYS A 101 -8.66 -5.47 -5.38
N GLN A 102 -9.51 -4.66 -6.00
CA GLN A 102 -9.26 -3.99 -7.28
C GLN A 102 -8.07 -3.03 -7.18
N SER A 103 -8.00 -2.22 -6.13
CA SER A 103 -6.88 -1.29 -5.92
C SER A 103 -5.55 -2.02 -5.71
N LEU A 104 -5.56 -3.15 -4.98
CA LEU A 104 -4.39 -3.99 -4.77
C LEU A 104 -3.94 -4.64 -6.07
N GLU A 105 -4.85 -5.27 -6.82
CA GLU A 105 -4.56 -5.88 -8.12
C GLU A 105 -4.00 -4.85 -9.11
N ALA A 106 -4.61 -3.67 -9.19
CA ALA A 106 -4.16 -2.59 -10.08
C ALA A 106 -2.78 -2.05 -9.67
N TYR A 107 -2.51 -1.90 -8.38
CA TYR A 107 -1.17 -1.51 -7.90
C TYR A 107 -0.12 -2.57 -8.26
N MET A 108 -0.46 -3.84 -8.11
CA MET A 108 0.47 -4.95 -8.37
C MET A 108 0.73 -5.12 -9.87
N ALA A 109 -0.28 -4.93 -10.72
CA ALA A 109 -0.11 -4.81 -12.16
C ALA A 109 0.80 -3.64 -12.55
N TYR A 110 0.63 -2.47 -11.92
CA TYR A 110 1.53 -1.33 -12.12
C TYR A 110 2.99 -1.65 -11.74
N GLN A 111 3.23 -2.32 -10.61
CA GLN A 111 4.60 -2.71 -10.24
C GLN A 111 5.18 -3.75 -11.19
N PHE A 112 4.38 -4.69 -11.68
CA PHE A 112 4.79 -5.66 -12.68
C PHE A 112 5.19 -4.99 -14.00
N GLU A 113 4.40 -4.03 -14.47
CA GLU A 113 4.72 -3.26 -15.68
C GLU A 113 6.04 -2.48 -15.53
N ARG A 114 6.33 -1.96 -14.33
CA ARG A 114 7.64 -1.35 -14.04
C ARG A 114 8.79 -2.36 -14.14
N VAL A 115 8.58 -3.63 -13.81
CA VAL A 115 9.58 -4.68 -14.06
C VAL A 115 9.78 -4.90 -15.54
N ARG A 116 8.68 -4.99 -16.31
CA ARG A 116 8.73 -5.17 -17.77
C ARG A 116 9.50 -4.05 -18.46
N LEU A 117 9.33 -2.81 -18.00
CA LEU A 117 10.04 -1.64 -18.52
C LEU A 117 11.48 -1.49 -17.99
N GLY A 118 11.97 -2.42 -17.16
CA GLY A 118 13.31 -2.35 -16.56
C GLY A 118 13.46 -1.28 -15.47
N LEU A 119 12.35 -0.66 -15.03
CA LEU A 119 12.32 0.39 -13.99
C LEU A 119 12.29 -0.18 -12.57
N LEU A 120 12.06 -1.49 -12.43
CA LEU A 120 12.04 -2.21 -11.16
C LEU A 120 12.71 -3.59 -11.34
N LYS A 121 13.58 -3.98 -10.42
CA LYS A 121 14.17 -5.32 -10.44
C LYS A 121 13.12 -6.37 -10.10
N ALA A 122 13.15 -7.53 -10.76
CA ALA A 122 12.28 -8.66 -10.46
C ALA A 122 12.33 -9.06 -8.97
N THR A 123 13.52 -9.09 -8.36
CA THR A 123 13.67 -9.39 -6.93
C THR A 123 12.99 -8.36 -6.03
N SER A 124 13.01 -7.08 -6.41
CA SER A 124 12.29 -6.02 -5.69
C SER A 124 10.77 -6.19 -5.83
N TYR A 125 10.29 -6.61 -6.99
CA TYR A 125 8.88 -6.93 -7.20
C TYR A 125 8.42 -8.13 -6.35
N SER A 126 9.20 -9.22 -6.31
CA SER A 126 8.90 -10.37 -5.43
C SER A 126 8.80 -9.94 -3.97
N GLN A 127 9.69 -9.06 -3.50
CA GLN A 127 9.63 -8.50 -2.16
C GLN A 127 8.36 -7.65 -1.94
N ILE A 128 7.94 -6.87 -2.94
CA ILE A 128 6.69 -6.11 -2.88
C ILE A 128 5.50 -7.05 -2.74
N ILE A 129 5.38 -8.11 -3.55
CA ILE A 129 4.29 -9.10 -3.44
C ILE A 129 4.23 -9.68 -2.02
N THR A 130 5.35 -10.22 -1.53
CA THR A 130 5.38 -10.82 -0.19
C THR A 130 5.00 -9.81 0.89
N LYS A 131 5.45 -8.56 0.79
CA LYS A 131 5.14 -7.54 1.79
C LYS A 131 3.71 -7.03 1.72
N MET A 132 3.19 -6.77 0.52
CA MET A 132 1.79 -6.40 0.35
C MET A 132 0.88 -7.51 0.85
N GLY A 133 1.24 -8.79 0.61
CA GLY A 133 0.50 -9.91 1.16
C GLY A 133 0.48 -9.96 2.68
N LYS A 134 1.62 -9.76 3.33
CA LYS A 134 1.66 -9.65 4.79
C LYS A 134 0.86 -8.45 5.31
N ILE A 135 0.94 -7.29 4.65
CA ILE A 135 0.19 -6.09 5.06
C ILE A 135 -1.31 -6.36 4.98
N PHE A 136 -1.80 -6.85 3.84
CA PHE A 136 -3.23 -7.07 3.66
C PHE A 136 -3.76 -8.20 4.53
N ASN A 137 -3.02 -9.31 4.68
CA ASN A 137 -3.49 -10.44 5.46
C ASN A 137 -3.18 -10.29 6.96
N ASP A 138 -1.91 -10.13 7.32
CA ASP A 138 -1.46 -10.23 8.73
C ASP A 138 -1.69 -8.95 9.53
N TYR A 139 -1.85 -7.80 8.88
CA TYR A 139 -2.08 -6.51 9.57
C TYR A 139 -3.51 -5.99 9.40
N LEU A 140 -4.17 -6.30 8.28
CA LEU A 140 -5.48 -5.76 7.94
C LEU A 140 -6.58 -6.82 7.87
N ASP A 141 -6.24 -8.09 8.09
CA ASP A 141 -7.18 -9.21 8.14
C ASP A 141 -7.99 -9.41 6.84
N TYR A 142 -7.45 -8.97 5.69
CA TYR A 142 -8.05 -9.23 4.38
C TYR A 142 -7.84 -10.69 3.92
N PRO A 143 -8.71 -11.20 3.03
CA PRO A 143 -8.58 -12.54 2.49
C PRO A 143 -7.26 -12.76 1.73
N SER A 144 -6.61 -13.89 2.01
CA SER A 144 -5.34 -14.27 1.36
C SER A 144 -5.48 -14.55 -0.14
N ASP A 145 -6.70 -14.83 -0.60
CA ASP A 145 -7.01 -15.10 -2.00
C ASP A 145 -6.98 -13.84 -2.89
N TRP A 146 -6.90 -12.64 -2.30
CA TRP A 146 -6.76 -11.37 -3.04
C TRP A 146 -5.46 -11.30 -3.85
N LEU A 147 -4.45 -12.09 -3.52
CA LEU A 147 -3.16 -12.07 -4.21
C LEU A 147 -2.92 -13.30 -5.09
N ILE A 148 -3.84 -14.28 -5.13
CA ILE A 148 -3.66 -15.51 -5.92
C ILE A 148 -3.56 -15.20 -7.42
N ALA A 149 -4.33 -14.22 -7.89
CA ALA A 149 -4.34 -13.83 -9.30
C ALA A 149 -3.12 -12.98 -9.71
N ILE A 150 -2.23 -12.62 -8.77
CA ILE A 150 -1.14 -11.69 -9.03
C ILE A 150 0.09 -12.46 -9.54
N PRO A 151 0.64 -12.10 -10.71
CA PRO A 151 1.82 -12.77 -11.25
C PRO A 151 3.00 -12.69 -10.31
N THR A 152 3.64 -13.83 -10.10
CA THR A 152 4.95 -13.90 -9.42
C THR A 152 6.04 -14.09 -10.47
N ILE A 153 7.19 -13.44 -10.29
CA ILE A 153 8.37 -13.65 -11.15
C ILE A 153 9.36 -14.49 -10.34
N ARG A 154 9.67 -15.71 -10.81
CA ARG A 154 10.67 -16.57 -10.19
C ARG A 154 12.05 -16.26 -10.77
N ARG A 155 13.08 -16.50 -9.96
CA ARG A 155 14.49 -16.36 -10.36
C ARG A 155 14.78 -17.41 -11.45
N GLY A 156 14.93 -16.96 -12.71
CA GLY A 156 15.21 -17.83 -13.86
C GLY A 156 14.04 -18.02 -14.83
N ASP A 157 12.89 -17.36 -14.63
CA ASP A 157 11.81 -17.36 -15.61
C ASP A 157 12.27 -16.61 -16.87
N ASN A 158 12.81 -17.38 -17.82
CA ASN A 158 13.11 -16.96 -19.20
C ASN A 158 11.91 -17.21 -20.14
N GLU A 159 10.73 -17.56 -19.61
CA GLU A 159 9.56 -17.76 -20.46
C GLU A 159 9.13 -16.44 -21.12
N PRO A 160 8.73 -16.49 -22.42
CA PRO A 160 8.26 -15.31 -23.11
C PRO A 160 7.07 -14.67 -22.38
N PHE A 161 7.32 -13.44 -21.98
CA PHE A 161 6.49 -12.53 -21.18
C PHE A 161 5.00 -12.45 -21.58
N GLU A 162 4.63 -12.78 -22.83
CA GLU A 162 3.26 -12.64 -23.34
C GLU A 162 2.25 -13.64 -22.78
N VAL A 163 2.69 -14.82 -22.33
CA VAL A 163 1.77 -15.90 -21.89
C VAL A 163 1.08 -15.56 -20.57
N VAL A 164 1.80 -14.92 -19.64
CA VAL A 164 1.25 -14.50 -18.33
C VAL A 164 0.26 -13.34 -18.50
N PHE A 165 0.53 -12.42 -19.43
CA PHE A 165 -0.27 -11.21 -19.64
C PHE A 165 -1.60 -11.47 -20.34
N ARG A 166 -1.64 -12.44 -21.28
CA ARG A 166 -2.87 -12.81 -21.99
C ARG A 166 -3.96 -13.32 -21.03
N ASN A 167 -3.59 -13.97 -19.94
CA ASN A 167 -4.54 -14.46 -18.94
C ASN A 167 -5.10 -13.34 -18.05
N LEU A 168 -4.36 -12.25 -17.82
CA LEU A 168 -4.78 -11.13 -16.97
C LEU A 168 -5.61 -10.10 -17.74
N CYS A 169 -5.21 -9.77 -18.98
CA CYS A 169 -5.98 -8.86 -19.82
C CYS A 169 -7.34 -9.44 -20.22
N HIS A 170 -7.49 -10.77 -20.29
CA HIS A 170 -8.78 -11.39 -20.55
C HIS A 170 -9.79 -11.09 -19.42
N PHE A 171 -9.35 -10.91 -18.18
CA PHE A 171 -10.23 -10.55 -17.06
C PHE A 171 -10.58 -9.06 -17.02
N SER A 172 -9.65 -8.17 -17.36
CA SER A 172 -9.91 -6.73 -17.38
C SER A 172 -10.78 -6.30 -18.55
N ILE A 173 -10.61 -6.91 -19.74
CA ILE A 173 -11.39 -6.56 -20.94
C ILE A 173 -12.83 -7.12 -20.89
N ILE A 174 -13.05 -8.26 -20.22
CA ILE A 174 -14.41 -8.81 -20.07
C ILE A 174 -15.29 -7.94 -19.14
N LYS A 175 -14.70 -7.28 -18.14
CA LYS A 175 -15.47 -6.37 -17.27
C LYS A 175 -15.82 -5.03 -17.91
N GLU A 176 -15.02 -4.52 -18.84
CA GLU A 176 -15.35 -3.29 -19.58
C GLU A 176 -16.37 -3.51 -20.71
N LYS A 177 -16.50 -4.73 -21.24
CA LYS A 177 -17.45 -5.05 -22.32
C LYS A 177 -18.81 -5.59 -21.85
N GLY A 178 -19.03 -5.69 -20.54
CA GLY A 178 -20.29 -6.20 -19.95
C GLY A 178 -21.31 -5.14 -19.56
N MET A 179 -21.09 -3.85 -19.85
CA MET A 179 -22.00 -2.76 -19.50
C MET A 179 -22.42 -1.94 -20.73
N THR A 180 -22.86 -2.61 -21.78
CA THR A 180 -23.71 -2.02 -22.82
C THR A 180 -24.61 -3.11 -23.40
N HIS A 181 -25.83 -3.21 -22.89
CA HIS A 181 -27.10 -3.14 -23.64
C HIS A 181 -28.22 -3.88 -22.90
N GLU A 182 -29.29 -3.09 -22.66
CA GLU A 182 -30.71 -3.42 -22.43
C GLU A 182 -31.12 -4.19 -21.16
#